data_AF-A0A0B8Q7V6-F1
#
_entry.id   AF-A0A0B8Q7V6-F1
#
_cell.length_a   1.000
_cell.length_b   1.000
_cell.length_c   1.000
_cell.angle_alpha   90.00
_cell.angle_beta   90.00
_cell.angle_gamma   90.00
#
_symmetry.space_group_name_H-M   'P 1'
#
loop_
_entity.id
_entity.type
_entity.pdbx_description
1 polymer ?
#
loop_
_entity_poly.entity_id
_entity_poly.type
_entity_poly.pdbx_seq_one_letter_code
_entity_poly.pdbx_strand_id
1 'polypeptide(L)' 'MAWLKGKDFVDPTDVRDVVHGVLRHRLILSYDALAEGISSDRVIDEILSQVAVA' A
#
# COMPACT_ATOMS: atom_id res chain seq x y z
N MET A 1 7.40 9.02 5.28
CA MET A 1 8.37 10.07 4.91
C MET A 1 8.55 11.15 5.99
N ALA A 2 8.04 10.95 7.21
CA ALA A 2 7.92 11.97 8.26
C ALA A 2 9.19 12.78 8.51
N TRP A 3 10.29 12.13 8.86
CA TRP A 3 11.56 12.79 9.18
C TRP A 3 12.14 13.56 7.98
N LEU A 4 12.06 12.98 6.77
CA LEU A 4 12.47 13.67 5.53
C LEU A 4 11.59 14.89 5.22
N LYS A 5 10.36 14.92 5.74
CA LYS A 5 9.43 16.06 5.68
C LYS A 5 9.55 17.00 6.88
N GLY A 6 10.55 16.82 7.75
CA GLY A 6 10.77 17.66 8.95
C GLY A 6 9.77 17.44 10.09
N LYS A 7 8.98 16.36 10.06
CA LYS A 7 8.06 15.98 11.14
C LYS A 7 8.77 15.16 12.21
N ASP A 8 8.34 15.34 13.45
CA ASP A 8 8.79 14.59 14.62
C ASP A 8 7.88 13.40 14.97
N PHE A 9 6.70 13.30 14.35
CA PHE A 9 5.80 12.15 14.45
C PHE A 9 5.39 11.63 13.07
N VAL A 10 4.88 10.38 13.04
CA VAL A 10 4.39 9.71 11.84
C VAL A 10 2.89 9.90 11.73
N ASP A 11 2.40 10.31 10.57
CA ASP A 11 0.98 10.30 10.24
C ASP A 11 0.64 9.24 9.17
N PRO A 12 -0.64 8.87 8.97
CA PRO A 12 -1.04 7.84 8.02
C PRO A 12 -0.57 8.09 6.58
N THR A 13 -0.40 9.35 6.16
CA THR A 13 0.12 9.69 4.82
C THR A 13 1.54 9.18 4.64
N ASP A 14 2.36 9.26 5.69
CA ASP A 14 3.75 8.82 5.65
C ASP A 14 3.91 7.31 5.48
N VAL A 15 2.91 6.54 5.90
CA VAL A 15 2.80 5.09 5.66
C VAL A 15 2.33 4.83 4.22
N ARG A 16 1.33 5.58 3.76
CA ARG A 16 0.82 5.49 2.38
C ARG A 16 1.90 5.78 1.34
N ASP A 17 2.84 6.68 1.62
CA ASP A 17 3.97 7.00 0.72
C ASP A 17 4.86 5.79 0.38
N VAL A 18 4.96 4.81 1.26
CA VAL A 18 5.89 3.68 1.12
C VAL A 18 5.18 2.34 0.90
N VAL A 19 3.86 2.30 1.01
CA VAL A 19 3.07 1.06 1.10
C VAL A 19 3.25 0.15 -0.13
N HIS A 20 3.24 0.71 -1.35
CA HIS A 20 3.46 -0.07 -2.56
C HIS A 20 4.87 -0.67 -2.62
N GLY A 21 5.89 0.11 -2.30
CA GLY A 21 7.28 -0.35 -2.32
C GLY A 21 7.54 -1.47 -1.30
N VAL A 22 6.85 -1.43 -0.15
CA VAL A 22 7.01 -2.42 0.92
C VAL A 22 6.17 -3.67 0.70
N LEU A 23 4.91 -3.53 0.25
CA LEU A 23 3.94 -4.62 0.24
C LEU A 23 3.82 -5.34 -1.12
N ARG A 24 4.11 -4.70 -2.26
CA ARG A 24 3.87 -5.27 -3.60
C ARG A 24 4.51 -6.65 -3.80
N HIS A 25 5.69 -6.85 -3.25
CA HIS A 25 6.44 -8.11 -3.35
C HIS A 25 6.20 -9.08 -2.18
N ARG A 26 5.32 -8.71 -1.24
CA ARG A 26 4.94 -9.51 -0.07
C ARG A 26 3.54 -10.12 -0.19
N LEU A 27 2.77 -9.71 -1.20
CA LEU A 27 1.48 -10.27 -1.51
C LEU A 27 1.64 -11.45 -2.46
N ILE A 28 1.04 -12.58 -2.09
CA ILE A 28 0.93 -13.76 -2.94
C ILE A 28 -0.48 -13.75 -3.52
N LEU A 29 -0.58 -13.58 -4.84
CA LEU A 29 -1.86 -13.57 -5.54
C LEU A 29 -2.32 -15.01 -5.82
N SER A 30 -3.62 -15.21 -5.82
CA SER A 30 -4.20 -16.48 -6.27
C SER A 30 -3.98 -16.68 -7.76
N TYR A 31 -4.07 -17.94 -8.20
CA TYR A 31 -4.00 -18.27 -9.63
C TYR A 31 -5.04 -17.51 -10.45
N ASP A 32 -6.29 -17.47 -9.98
CA ASP A 32 -7.38 -16.77 -10.67
C ASP A 32 -7.09 -15.28 -10.82
N ALA A 33 -6.57 -14.64 -9.76
CA ALA A 33 -6.19 -13.23 -9.81
C ALA A 33 -5.09 -12.97 -10.83
N LEU A 34 -4.09 -13.85 -10.91
CA LEU A 34 -3.04 -13.76 -11.93
C LEU A 34 -3.60 -13.97 -13.34
N ALA A 35 -4.51 -14.94 -13.52
CA ALA A 35 -5.16 -15.23 -14.80
C ALA A 35 -6.03 -14.05 -15.29
N GLU A 36 -6.64 -13.31 -14.38
CA GLU A 36 -7.40 -12.09 -14.65
C GLU A 36 -6.53 -10.84 -14.84
N GLY A 37 -5.19 -10.97 -14.72
CA GLY A 37 -4.26 -9.84 -14.85
C GLY A 37 -4.32 -8.85 -13.69
N ILE A 38 -4.78 -9.28 -12.51
CA ILE A 38 -4.78 -8.46 -11.30
C ILE A 38 -3.34 -8.29 -10.81
N SER A 39 -2.94 -7.04 -10.57
CA SER A 39 -1.62 -6.71 -10.03
C SER A 39 -1.66 -6.56 -8.51
N SER A 40 -0.53 -6.79 -7.84
CA SER A 40 -0.41 -6.53 -6.40
C SER A 40 -0.69 -5.07 -6.05
N ASP A 41 -0.39 -4.13 -6.95
CA ASP A 41 -0.74 -2.71 -6.76
C ASP A 41 -2.23 -2.50 -6.69
N ARG A 42 -2.98 -3.07 -7.62
CA ARG A 42 -4.44 -2.95 -7.64
C ARG A 42 -5.06 -3.49 -6.34
N VAL A 43 -4.50 -4.57 -5.80
CA VAL A 43 -4.93 -5.12 -4.50
C VAL A 43 -4.58 -4.17 -3.36
N ILE A 44 -3.37 -3.59 -3.37
CA ILE A 44 -2.95 -2.61 -2.35
C ILE A 44 -3.83 -1.37 -2.38
N ASP A 45 -4.14 -0.85 -3.57
CA ASP A 45 -5.03 0.31 -3.75
C ASP A 45 -6.42 0.05 -3.17
N GLU A 46 -6.99 -1.13 -3.43
CA GLU A 46 -8.27 -1.52 -2.86
C GLU A 46 -8.21 -1.64 -1.34
N ILE A 47 -7.15 -2.23 -0.77
CA ILE A 47 -6.99 -2.28 0.69
C ILE A 47 -6.95 -0.86 1.28
N LEU A 48 -6.24 0.07 0.64
CA LEU A 48 -6.11 1.45 1.09
C LEU A 48 -7.43 2.25 1.01
N SER A 49 -8.33 1.89 0.10
CA SER A 49 -9.66 2.51 -0.02
C SER A 49 -10.61 2.08 1.10
N GLN A 50 -10.46 0.84 1.59
CA GLN A 50 -11.29 0.28 2.66
C GLN A 50 -10.83 0.73 4.06
N VAL A 51 -9.58 1.17 4.22
CA VAL A 51 -9.06 1.65 5.50
C VAL A 51 -9.30 3.16 5.63
N ALA A 52 -10.29 3.52 6.46
CA ALA A 52 -10.57 4.91 6.81
C ALA A 52 -9.33 5.56 7.46
N VAL A 53 -9.04 6.79 7.02
CA VAL A 53 -8.01 7.65 7.62
C VAL A 53 -8.72 8.81 8.29
N ALA A 54 -8.43 9.02 9.58
CA ALA A 54 -8.92 10.15 10.36
C ALA A 54 -8.06 11.39 10.17
#